data_AF-A0A2A7S9U3-F1
#
_entry.id   AF-A0A2A7S9U3-F1
#
_cell.length_a   1.000
_cell.length_b   1.000
_cell.length_c   1.000
_cell.angle_alpha   90.00
_cell.angle_beta   90.00
_cell.angle_gamma   90.00
#
_symmetry.space_group_name_H-M   'P 1'
#
loop_
_entity.id
_entity.type
_entity.pdbx_description
1 polymer ?
#
loop_
_entity_poly.entity_id
_entity_poly.type
_entity_poly.pdbx_seq_one_letter_code
_entity_poly.pdbx_strand_id
1 'polypeptide(L)'
;MTTFRISLLAIASSSILAAITVSPAHAQASAASATQSKGTSTATASAGSTQVGDPSALIVRLTRGMTDVKTFIEPTGLIGVVAKAKGKDGVERPVMLHVDPSGREVIYGLAFDLQKNVLIGAEAVKATFGPVAATTPQHLPDAVTGGNQGASTDELEKLARSAYIETHGIGTGGPTVYAFVEPNCGWCARAVPAMLSSQRTPGTPLANATIRWIPLYFTQDAAREDSIALGSSGDGRVRLSKLFSPTANDGTPSDGELKLVQKNVELFQALGDNGTPTFYVQRAGASDARRIEGWAGIEGFAE
;
A
#
# COMPACT_ATOMS: atom_id res chain seq x y z
N MET A 1 5.43 35.34 -9.62
CA MET A 1 5.75 34.31 -8.62
C MET A 1 4.44 33.74 -8.13
N THR A 2 4.07 32.57 -8.61
CA THR A 2 2.75 31.97 -8.40
C THR A 2 2.89 30.83 -7.39
N THR A 3 2.27 30.98 -6.23
CA THR A 3 2.35 30.06 -5.11
C THR A 3 1.46 28.84 -5.37
N PHE A 4 2.06 27.65 -5.44
CA PHE A 4 1.31 26.38 -5.45
C PHE A 4 0.90 26.02 -4.02
N ARG A 5 -0.38 25.70 -3.80
CA ARG A 5 -0.89 25.09 -2.57
C ARG A 5 -1.32 23.66 -2.87
N ILE A 6 -0.79 22.71 -2.11
CA ILE A 6 -1.26 21.33 -2.05
C ILE A 6 -2.25 21.27 -0.89
N SER A 7 -3.50 20.89 -1.16
CA SER A 7 -4.51 20.62 -0.14
C SER A 7 -4.75 19.12 -0.07
N LEU A 8 -4.39 18.51 1.05
CA LEU A 8 -4.71 17.12 1.37
C LEU A 8 -6.12 17.10 1.98
N LEU A 9 -7.07 16.41 1.36
CA LEU A 9 -8.43 16.24 1.89
C LEU A 9 -8.56 14.84 2.48
N ALA A 10 -8.69 14.74 3.81
CA ALA A 10 -9.03 13.51 4.51
C ALA A 10 -10.55 13.44 4.69
N ILE A 11 -11.19 12.38 4.19
CA ILE A 11 -12.62 12.12 4.39
C ILE A 11 -12.77 11.09 5.51
N ALA A 12 -13.29 11.52 6.65
CA ALA A 12 -13.68 10.63 7.74
C ALA A 12 -15.02 9.95 7.41
N SER A 13 -15.04 8.63 7.43
CA SER A 13 -16.27 7.83 7.27
C SER A 13 -16.73 7.32 8.63
N SER A 14 -17.88 7.78 9.09
CA SER A 14 -18.55 7.27 10.30
C SER A 14 -19.38 6.04 9.94
N SER A 15 -19.04 4.88 10.48
CA SER A 15 -19.87 3.67 10.41
C SER A 15 -20.81 3.60 11.60
N ILE A 16 -22.12 3.76 11.35
CA ILE A 16 -23.18 3.39 12.31
C ILE A 16 -23.54 1.93 12.03
N LEU A 17 -23.29 1.06 13.01
CA LEU A 17 -23.84 -0.29 13.04
C LEU A 17 -25.31 -0.20 13.48
N ALA A 18 -26.24 -0.52 12.57
CA ALA A 18 -27.61 -0.87 12.93
C ALA A 18 -27.86 -2.32 12.49
N ALA A 19 -28.23 -3.16 13.44
CA ALA A 19 -28.65 -4.53 13.20
C ALA A 19 -30.00 -4.53 12.45
N ILE A 20 -30.07 -5.22 11.32
CA ILE A 20 -31.31 -5.43 10.57
C ILE A 20 -31.74 -6.88 10.76
N THR A 21 -32.81 -7.07 11.54
CA THR A 21 -33.64 -8.28 11.51
C THR A 21 -34.65 -8.16 10.37
N VAL A 22 -34.71 -9.15 9.48
CA VAL A 22 -35.67 -9.19 8.37
C VAL A 22 -36.86 -10.07 8.75
N SER A 23 -38.08 -9.55 8.59
CA SER A 23 -39.29 -10.33 8.34
C SER A 23 -40.33 -9.49 7.58
N PRO A 24 -41.24 -10.12 6.82
CA PRO A 24 -41.82 -9.50 5.63
C PRO A 24 -43.27 -9.00 5.80
N ALA A 25 -43.63 -8.15 4.84
CA ALA A 25 -44.96 -7.91 4.27
C ALA A 25 -45.86 -6.78 4.83
N HIS A 26 -46.53 -6.16 3.85
CA HIS A 26 -47.72 -5.30 3.84
C HIS A 26 -47.55 -3.77 3.77
N ALA A 27 -48.29 -3.25 2.79
CA ALA A 27 -48.47 -1.87 2.39
C ALA A 27 -49.25 -1.04 3.42
N GLN A 28 -48.99 0.27 3.47
CA GLN A 28 -50.03 1.31 3.47
C GLN A 28 -49.42 2.72 3.43
N ALA A 29 -50.12 3.61 2.72
CA ALA A 29 -49.86 5.04 2.66
C ALA A 29 -50.41 5.78 3.89
N SER A 30 -49.76 6.90 4.27
CA SER A 30 -50.31 8.12 4.89
C SER A 30 -49.12 9.01 5.29
N ALA A 31 -48.96 10.20 4.72
CA ALA A 31 -49.61 11.49 5.02
C ALA A 31 -49.01 12.24 6.25
N ALA A 32 -48.46 13.42 5.93
CA ALA A 32 -48.35 14.65 6.72
C ALA A 32 -47.51 14.67 8.02
N SER A 33 -46.52 15.57 8.06
CA SER A 33 -46.73 16.91 8.65
C SER A 33 -45.55 17.84 8.42
N ALA A 34 -45.90 19.04 7.98
CA ALA A 34 -45.03 20.20 7.89
C ALA A 34 -44.90 20.88 9.26
N THR A 35 -43.68 21.30 9.59
CA THR A 35 -43.46 22.38 10.55
C THR A 35 -42.49 23.38 9.94
N GLN A 36 -43.02 24.55 9.60
CA GLN A 36 -42.28 25.75 9.22
C GLN A 36 -41.48 26.27 10.42
N SER A 37 -40.18 26.52 10.25
CA SER A 37 -39.46 27.51 11.05
C SER A 37 -38.97 28.62 10.13
N LYS A 38 -39.57 29.79 10.33
CA LYS A 38 -39.33 31.06 9.65
C LYS A 38 -38.03 31.66 10.21
N GLY A 39 -36.97 31.66 9.42
CA GLY A 39 -35.69 32.28 9.77
C GLY A 39 -35.18 33.12 8.60
N THR A 40 -35.52 34.41 8.62
CA THR A 40 -35.06 35.40 7.64
C THR A 40 -33.58 35.70 7.88
N SER A 41 -32.69 35.20 7.02
CA SER A 41 -31.31 35.67 6.92
C SER A 41 -31.05 36.08 5.48
N THR A 42 -31.03 37.40 5.26
CA THR A 42 -30.69 38.05 4.01
C THR A 42 -29.17 38.04 3.86
N ALA A 43 -28.65 36.97 3.25
CA ALA A 43 -27.30 36.93 2.71
C ALA A 43 -27.42 36.74 1.19
N THR A 44 -27.31 37.84 0.45
CA THR A 44 -27.14 37.81 -1.01
C THR A 44 -25.72 37.32 -1.30
N ALA A 45 -25.51 36.01 -1.18
CA ALA A 45 -24.38 35.34 -1.79
C ALA A 45 -24.68 35.25 -3.29
N SER A 46 -24.02 36.10 -4.07
CA SER A 46 -23.87 35.90 -5.50
C SER A 46 -23.09 34.58 -5.68
N ALA A 47 -23.83 33.49 -5.79
CA ALA A 47 -23.31 32.21 -6.25
C ALA A 47 -22.95 32.40 -7.73
N GLY A 48 -21.76 32.94 -7.98
CA GLY A 48 -21.09 32.75 -9.25
C GLY A 48 -20.98 31.24 -9.43
N SER A 49 -21.85 30.68 -10.27
CA SER A 49 -21.73 29.29 -10.70
C SER A 49 -20.31 29.17 -11.24
N THR A 50 -19.43 28.56 -10.45
CA THR A 50 -18.08 28.25 -10.91
C THR A 50 -18.32 27.29 -12.05
N GLN A 51 -18.20 27.81 -13.26
CA GLN A 51 -18.48 27.08 -14.49
C GLN A 51 -17.70 25.78 -14.39
N VAL A 52 -18.42 24.67 -14.22
CA VAL A 52 -17.82 23.34 -14.20
C VAL A 52 -17.14 23.23 -15.56
N GLY A 53 -15.80 23.24 -15.55
CA GLY A 53 -15.04 23.14 -16.78
C GLY A 53 -15.41 21.85 -17.46
N ASP A 54 -15.54 21.87 -18.79
CA ASP A 54 -15.71 20.64 -19.55
C ASP A 54 -14.41 19.82 -19.43
N PRO A 55 -14.41 18.66 -18.75
CA PRO A 55 -13.21 17.84 -18.59
C PRO A 55 -12.67 17.34 -19.92
N SER A 56 -13.48 17.30 -20.98
CA SER A 56 -13.08 16.89 -22.31
C SER A 56 -11.94 17.73 -22.86
N ALA A 57 -11.94 19.05 -22.61
CA ALA A 57 -10.88 19.94 -23.07
C ALA A 57 -9.53 19.63 -22.40
N LEU A 58 -9.54 19.32 -21.10
CA LEU A 58 -8.34 18.91 -20.37
C LEU A 58 -7.87 17.53 -20.86
N ILE A 59 -8.78 16.57 -21.00
CA ILE A 59 -8.45 15.21 -21.47
C ILE A 59 -7.79 15.26 -22.85
N VAL A 60 -8.38 15.99 -23.81
CA VAL A 60 -7.81 16.17 -25.16
C VAL A 60 -6.42 16.82 -25.10
N ARG A 61 -6.21 17.76 -24.18
CA ARG A 61 -4.90 18.39 -23.99
C ARG A 61 -3.87 17.42 -23.44
N LEU A 62 -4.25 16.62 -22.44
CA LEU A 62 -3.37 15.67 -21.76
C LEU A 62 -2.99 14.48 -22.65
N THR A 63 -3.89 14.03 -23.51
CA THR A 63 -3.69 12.85 -24.36
C THR A 63 -3.15 13.19 -25.75
N ARG A 64 -2.69 14.44 -25.96
CA ARG A 64 -2.10 14.85 -27.23
C ARG A 64 -0.85 14.00 -27.53
N GLY A 65 -0.87 13.30 -28.67
CA GLY A 65 0.20 12.40 -29.09
C GLY A 65 0.12 10.99 -28.50
N MET A 66 -0.94 10.70 -27.73
CA MET A 66 -1.28 9.35 -27.30
C MET A 66 -2.27 8.70 -28.27
N THR A 67 -2.31 7.38 -28.27
CA THR A 67 -3.22 6.56 -29.08
C THR A 67 -4.18 5.77 -28.19
N ASP A 68 -5.23 5.22 -28.77
CA ASP A 68 -6.22 4.36 -28.10
C ASP A 68 -6.80 4.93 -26.78
N VAL A 69 -7.08 6.24 -26.76
CA VAL A 69 -7.62 6.93 -25.59
C VAL A 69 -9.04 6.42 -25.29
N LYS A 70 -9.26 5.89 -24.09
CA LYS A 70 -10.59 5.57 -23.55
C LYS A 70 -10.78 6.24 -22.20
N THR A 71 -12.02 6.59 -21.91
CA THR A 71 -12.42 7.21 -20.64
C THR A 71 -13.50 6.38 -19.96
N PHE A 72 -13.50 6.38 -18.63
CA PHE A 72 -14.55 5.77 -17.81
C PHE A 72 -14.71 6.55 -16.51
N ILE A 73 -15.84 6.36 -15.83
CA ILE A 73 -16.07 6.97 -14.52
C ILE A 73 -15.61 5.99 -13.45
N GLU A 74 -14.74 6.46 -12.56
CA GLU A 74 -14.24 5.69 -11.43
C GLU A 74 -15.24 5.67 -10.27
N PRO A 75 -15.17 4.68 -9.36
CA PRO A 75 -16.00 4.65 -8.15
C PRO A 75 -15.85 5.89 -7.26
N THR A 76 -14.71 6.58 -7.33
CA THR A 76 -14.42 7.83 -6.61
C THR A 76 -15.11 9.05 -7.22
N GLY A 77 -15.74 8.90 -8.38
CA GLY A 77 -16.31 10.00 -9.17
C GLY A 77 -15.30 10.67 -10.11
N LEU A 78 -14.02 10.30 -10.06
CA LEU A 78 -13.02 10.78 -11.02
C LEU A 78 -13.26 10.18 -12.41
N ILE A 79 -12.74 10.84 -13.44
CA ILE A 79 -12.72 10.34 -14.81
C ILE A 79 -11.38 9.63 -15.04
N GLY A 80 -11.42 8.30 -15.08
CA GLY A 80 -10.28 7.49 -15.46
C GLY A 80 -10.03 7.60 -16.97
N VAL A 81 -8.81 7.95 -17.35
CA VAL A 81 -8.37 8.02 -18.75
C VAL A 81 -7.25 7.01 -18.96
N VAL A 82 -7.46 6.06 -19.85
CA VAL A 82 -6.43 5.10 -20.28
C VAL A 82 -6.05 5.38 -21.71
N ALA A 83 -4.76 5.36 -22.01
CA ALA A 83 -4.24 5.62 -23.35
C ALA A 83 -2.92 4.86 -23.55
N LYS A 84 -2.43 4.81 -24.78
CA LYS A 84 -1.07 4.37 -25.10
C LYS A 84 -0.19 5.59 -25.38
N ALA A 85 0.90 5.71 -24.63
CA ALA A 85 1.90 6.75 -24.83
C ALA A 85 3.19 6.13 -25.38
N LYS A 86 3.78 6.77 -26.39
CA LYS A 86 5.07 6.36 -26.95
C LYS A 86 6.20 6.90 -26.08
N GLY A 87 7.01 6.01 -25.50
CA GLY A 87 8.20 6.37 -24.74
C GLY A 87 9.31 6.97 -25.62
N LYS A 88 10.36 7.50 -24.98
CA LYS A 88 11.56 8.02 -25.69
C LYS A 88 12.27 6.94 -26.50
N ASP A 89 12.14 5.69 -26.08
CA ASP A 89 12.62 4.48 -26.74
C ASP A 89 11.74 4.06 -27.92
N GLY A 90 10.66 4.78 -28.21
CA GLY A 90 9.73 4.47 -29.27
C GLY A 90 8.74 3.34 -28.94
N VAL A 91 8.78 2.78 -27.73
CA VAL A 91 7.89 1.70 -27.29
C VAL A 91 6.60 2.31 -26.74
N GLU A 92 5.45 1.85 -27.25
CA GLU A 92 4.14 2.24 -26.72
C GLU A 92 3.87 1.53 -25.40
N ARG A 93 3.45 2.29 -24.39
CA ARG A 93 3.08 1.76 -23.06
C ARG A 93 1.72 2.30 -22.65
N PRO A 94 0.88 1.48 -22.00
CA PRO A 94 -0.35 1.96 -21.42
C PRO A 94 -0.04 2.94 -20.29
N VAL A 95 -0.78 4.04 -20.25
CA VAL A 95 -0.77 5.01 -19.15
C VAL A 95 -2.20 5.19 -18.65
N MET A 96 -2.33 5.49 -17.36
CA MET A 96 -3.59 5.90 -16.76
C MET A 96 -3.45 7.29 -16.13
N LEU A 97 -4.46 8.13 -16.34
CA LEU A 97 -4.61 9.44 -15.72
C LEU A 97 -5.95 9.47 -14.98
N HIS A 98 -6.01 10.17 -13.85
CA HIS A 98 -7.26 10.41 -13.15
C HIS A 98 -7.61 11.90 -13.26
N VAL A 99 -8.72 12.23 -13.93
CA VAL A 99 -9.13 13.61 -14.19
C VAL A 99 -10.31 13.96 -13.30
N ASP A 100 -10.24 15.09 -12.61
CA ASP A 100 -11.36 15.59 -11.82
C ASP A 100 -12.55 15.96 -12.74
N PRO A 101 -13.81 15.69 -12.34
CA PRO A 101 -14.99 16.01 -13.16
C PRO A 101 -15.11 17.48 -13.59
N SER A 102 -14.51 18.41 -12.84
CA SER A 102 -14.49 19.82 -13.21
C SER A 102 -13.50 20.16 -14.32
N GLY A 103 -12.67 19.21 -14.76
CA GLY A 103 -11.67 19.42 -15.81
C GLY A 103 -10.52 20.34 -15.41
N ARG A 104 -10.32 20.57 -14.10
CA ARG A 104 -9.31 21.50 -13.59
C ARG A 104 -8.03 20.81 -13.12
N GLU A 105 -8.14 19.56 -12.70
CA GLU A 105 -7.06 18.84 -12.05
C GLU A 105 -6.87 17.45 -12.68
N VAL A 106 -5.62 17.00 -12.67
CA VAL A 106 -5.23 15.64 -13.06
C VAL A 106 -4.32 15.08 -11.99
N ILE A 107 -4.58 13.85 -11.57
CA ILE A 107 -3.74 13.11 -10.66
C ILE A 107 -2.95 12.10 -11.48
N TYR A 108 -1.62 12.20 -11.41
CA TYR A 108 -0.69 11.20 -11.91
C TYR A 108 -0.30 10.30 -10.75
N GLY A 109 -0.70 9.03 -10.80
CA GLY A 109 -0.40 8.12 -9.70
C GLY A 109 -1.07 6.78 -9.85
N LEU A 110 -1.11 6.06 -8.73
CA LEU A 110 -1.71 4.75 -8.61
C LEU A 110 -2.97 4.87 -7.75
N ALA A 111 -4.13 4.52 -8.31
CA ALA A 111 -5.35 4.39 -7.54
C ALA A 111 -5.56 2.94 -7.09
N PHE A 112 -5.76 2.74 -5.79
CA PHE A 112 -6.00 1.43 -5.19
C PHE A 112 -7.42 1.32 -4.66
N ASP A 113 -8.08 0.22 -5.00
CA ASP A 113 -9.30 -0.19 -4.32
C ASP A 113 -8.88 -0.98 -3.06
N LEU A 114 -8.99 -0.35 -1.89
CA LEU A 114 -8.59 -0.94 -0.61
C LEU A 114 -9.49 -2.10 -0.19
N GLN A 115 -10.75 -2.14 -0.66
CA GLN A 115 -11.67 -3.23 -0.32
C GLN A 115 -11.34 -4.49 -1.12
N LYS A 116 -11.00 -4.32 -2.40
CA LYS A 116 -10.65 -5.43 -3.31
C LYS A 116 -9.16 -5.74 -3.31
N ASN A 117 -8.33 -4.89 -2.71
CA ASN A 117 -6.87 -4.95 -2.73
C ASN A 117 -6.29 -5.04 -4.15
N VAL A 118 -6.84 -4.25 -5.09
CA VAL A 118 -6.40 -4.21 -6.50
C VAL A 118 -5.97 -2.82 -6.92
N LEU A 119 -5.02 -2.75 -7.86
CA LEU A 119 -4.64 -1.51 -8.53
C LEU A 119 -5.66 -1.21 -9.63
N ILE A 120 -6.51 -0.20 -9.41
CA ILE A 120 -7.60 0.17 -10.33
C ILE A 120 -7.05 0.40 -11.74
N GLY A 121 -5.89 1.05 -11.85
CA GLY A 121 -5.29 1.32 -13.15
C GLY A 121 -4.77 0.10 -13.90
N ALA A 122 -4.24 -0.91 -13.21
CA ALA A 122 -3.85 -2.15 -13.87
C ALA A 122 -5.08 -2.91 -14.40
N GLU A 123 -6.16 -2.98 -13.62
CA GLU A 123 -7.40 -3.62 -14.04
C GLU A 123 -8.06 -2.86 -15.21
N ALA A 124 -8.08 -1.53 -15.16
CA ALA A 124 -8.62 -0.71 -16.24
C ALA A 124 -7.82 -0.88 -17.54
N VAL A 125 -6.49 -0.87 -17.46
CA VAL A 125 -5.59 -1.12 -18.59
C VAL A 125 -5.82 -2.52 -19.16
N LYS A 126 -5.91 -3.54 -18.30
CA LYS A 126 -6.16 -4.93 -18.69
C LYS A 126 -7.52 -5.10 -19.37
N ALA A 127 -8.57 -4.48 -18.83
CA ALA A 127 -9.91 -4.51 -19.41
C ALA A 127 -9.96 -3.77 -20.76
N THR A 128 -9.14 -2.73 -20.93
CA THR A 128 -9.17 -1.84 -22.09
C THR A 128 -8.32 -2.35 -23.25
N PHE A 129 -7.13 -2.87 -22.98
CA PHE A 129 -6.13 -3.28 -23.96
C PHE A 129 -5.85 -4.79 -23.96
N GLY A 130 -6.53 -5.56 -23.11
CA GLY A 130 -6.25 -6.98 -22.89
C GLY A 130 -5.07 -7.19 -21.94
N PRO A 131 -4.62 -8.45 -21.76
CA PRO A 131 -3.40 -8.74 -21.02
C PRO A 131 -2.24 -8.00 -21.69
N VAL A 132 -1.79 -6.92 -21.06
CA VAL A 132 -0.56 -6.28 -21.47
C VAL A 132 0.52 -7.25 -21.05
N ALA A 133 1.27 -7.80 -22.02
CA ALA A 133 2.46 -8.56 -21.69
C ALA A 133 3.22 -7.73 -20.67
N ALA A 134 3.50 -8.30 -19.51
CA ALA A 134 4.39 -7.66 -18.56
C ALA A 134 5.73 -7.55 -19.30
N THR A 135 5.93 -6.46 -20.03
CA THR A 135 7.25 -5.89 -20.18
C THR A 135 7.57 -5.50 -18.75
N THR A 136 8.06 -6.48 -17.98
CA THR A 136 8.85 -6.28 -16.78
C THR A 136 9.66 -5.03 -17.08
N PRO A 137 9.59 -3.96 -16.28
CA PRO A 137 10.39 -2.77 -16.51
C PRO A 137 11.78 -3.23 -16.91
N GLN A 138 12.13 -3.08 -18.19
CA GLN A 138 13.41 -3.58 -18.69
C GLN A 138 14.42 -2.64 -18.05
N HIS A 139 14.99 -3.14 -16.96
CA HIS A 139 15.83 -2.41 -16.02
C HIS A 139 15.09 -1.28 -15.28
N LEU A 140 14.82 -1.51 -13.99
CA LEU A 140 15.09 -0.44 -13.02
C LEU A 140 16.51 0.06 -13.30
N PRO A 141 16.78 1.38 -13.31
CA PRO A 141 18.10 1.92 -13.65
C PRO A 141 19.18 1.12 -12.92
N ASP A 142 20.34 0.90 -13.54
CA ASP A 142 21.40 0.06 -12.93
C ASP A 142 21.90 0.57 -11.56
N ALA A 143 21.51 1.80 -11.19
CA ALA A 143 21.65 2.37 -9.85
C ALA A 143 20.72 1.75 -8.78
N VAL A 144 19.71 0.98 -9.17
CA VAL A 144 18.78 0.22 -8.31
C VAL A 144 19.02 -1.29 -8.41
N THR A 145 19.54 -1.78 -9.54
CA THR A 145 20.03 -3.17 -9.68
C THR A 145 21.51 -3.33 -9.34
N GLY A 146 22.14 -2.26 -8.80
CA GLY A 146 23.51 -2.23 -8.31
C GLY A 146 23.69 -3.15 -7.12
N GLY A 147 23.82 -4.45 -7.39
CA GLY A 147 24.10 -5.48 -6.40
C GLY A 147 22.85 -6.21 -5.92
N ASN A 148 22.49 -7.27 -6.63
CA ASN A 148 21.99 -8.49 -5.98
C ASN A 148 23.09 -9.11 -5.10
N GLN A 149 23.73 -8.32 -4.24
CA GLN A 149 24.60 -8.84 -3.22
C GLN A 149 23.65 -9.27 -2.12
N GLY A 150 23.43 -10.59 -2.04
CA GLY A 150 22.87 -11.18 -0.85
C GLY A 150 23.66 -10.76 0.40
N ALA A 151 23.13 -11.02 1.58
CA ALA A 151 23.90 -10.79 2.81
C ALA A 151 25.05 -11.79 2.90
N SER A 152 26.26 -11.27 3.08
CA SER A 152 27.45 -12.04 3.48
C SER A 152 27.22 -12.72 4.84
N THR A 153 28.11 -13.64 5.22
CA THR A 153 28.02 -14.33 6.52
C THR A 153 28.03 -13.36 7.70
N ASP A 154 28.84 -12.30 7.66
CA ASP A 154 28.91 -11.30 8.72
C ASP A 154 27.61 -10.47 8.81
N GLU A 155 27.04 -10.11 7.67
CA GLU A 155 25.76 -9.40 7.59
C GLU A 155 24.60 -10.26 8.06
N LEU A 156 24.62 -11.55 7.72
CA LEU A 156 23.65 -12.53 8.17
C LEU A 156 23.69 -12.74 9.68
N GLU A 157 24.88 -12.71 10.27
CA GLU A 157 25.04 -12.76 11.72
C GLU A 157 24.47 -11.50 12.40
N LYS A 158 24.58 -10.32 11.76
CA LYS A 158 23.92 -9.09 12.23
C LYS A 158 22.40 -9.19 12.12
N LEU A 159 21.88 -9.69 11.00
CA LEU A 159 20.45 -9.96 10.80
C LEU A 159 19.91 -10.95 11.84
N ALA A 160 20.67 -12.00 12.17
CA ALA A 160 20.30 -12.99 13.18
C ALA A 160 20.25 -12.44 14.61
N ARG A 161 20.92 -11.32 14.88
CA ARG A 161 20.95 -10.64 16.19
C ARG A 161 20.06 -9.39 16.26
N SER A 162 19.36 -9.05 15.19
CA SER A 162 18.47 -7.89 15.18
C SER A 162 17.32 -8.09 16.17
N ALA A 163 16.63 -7.00 16.52
CA ALA A 163 15.38 -7.12 17.25
C ALA A 163 14.26 -7.47 16.26
N TYR A 164 13.62 -8.62 16.47
CA TYR A 164 12.60 -9.12 15.56
C TYR A 164 11.37 -9.69 16.27
N ILE A 165 10.29 -9.81 15.51
CA ILE A 165 9.12 -10.62 15.81
C ILE A 165 9.22 -11.88 14.94
N GLU A 166 9.12 -13.07 15.53
CA GLU A 166 9.29 -14.33 14.79
C GLU A 166 7.96 -15.02 14.54
N THR A 167 7.71 -15.46 13.31
CA THR A 167 6.56 -16.31 12.97
C THR A 167 7.01 -17.57 12.25
N HIS A 168 6.32 -18.68 12.49
CA HIS A 168 6.68 -19.98 11.91
C HIS A 168 5.63 -20.50 10.95
N GLY A 169 6.06 -21.12 9.86
CA GLY A 169 5.21 -21.94 9.01
C GLY A 169 4.59 -23.12 9.75
N ILE A 170 3.64 -23.80 9.09
CA ILE A 170 3.02 -25.03 9.59
C ILE A 170 3.97 -26.24 9.57
N GLY A 171 5.01 -26.21 8.74
CA GLY A 171 6.10 -27.19 8.75
C GLY A 171 7.40 -26.61 9.30
N THR A 172 8.44 -27.45 9.35
CA THR A 172 9.74 -27.11 9.93
C THR A 172 10.87 -27.34 8.92
N GLY A 173 12.07 -26.80 9.21
CA GLY A 173 13.27 -27.04 8.41
C GLY A 173 13.34 -26.27 7.08
N GLY A 174 12.45 -25.31 6.84
CA GLY A 174 12.51 -24.43 5.69
C GLY A 174 13.47 -23.24 5.86
N PRO A 175 13.45 -22.28 4.93
CA PRO A 175 14.33 -21.12 4.98
C PRO A 175 14.01 -20.19 6.17
N THR A 176 14.99 -19.39 6.56
CA THR A 176 14.78 -18.23 7.44
C THR A 176 14.70 -16.97 6.58
N VAL A 177 13.61 -16.23 6.71
CA VAL A 177 13.39 -14.95 6.02
C VAL A 177 13.53 -13.81 7.02
N TYR A 178 14.54 -12.96 6.84
CA TYR A 178 14.67 -11.70 7.58
C TYR A 178 13.94 -10.61 6.80
N ALA A 179 12.90 -10.02 7.39
CA ALA A 179 11.99 -9.11 6.69
C ALA A 179 12.00 -7.74 7.37
N PHE A 180 12.70 -6.76 6.78
CA PHE A 180 12.60 -5.37 7.20
C PHE A 180 11.23 -4.81 6.81
N VAL A 181 10.48 -4.33 7.81
CA VAL A 181 9.12 -3.82 7.63
C VAL A 181 8.92 -2.51 8.37
N GLU A 182 8.09 -1.63 7.82
CA GLU A 182 7.69 -0.36 8.43
C GLU A 182 6.15 -0.29 8.44
N PRO A 183 5.52 0.12 9.55
CA PRO A 183 4.07 0.03 9.74
C PRO A 183 3.26 0.95 8.81
N ASN A 184 3.80 2.12 8.43
CA ASN A 184 3.16 3.03 7.48
C ASN A 184 3.43 2.68 6.01
N CYS A 185 4.18 1.61 5.73
CA CYS A 185 4.52 1.22 4.38
C CYS A 185 3.37 0.42 3.75
N GLY A 186 2.73 1.01 2.74
CA GLY A 186 1.61 0.37 2.02
C GLY A 186 1.99 -0.96 1.35
N TRP A 187 3.26 -1.20 1.02
CA TRP A 187 3.73 -2.49 0.53
C TRP A 187 3.92 -3.51 1.66
N CYS A 188 4.40 -3.08 2.84
CA CYS A 188 4.49 -3.94 4.03
C CYS A 188 3.09 -4.42 4.46
N ALA A 189 2.11 -3.52 4.45
CA ALA A 189 0.71 -3.82 4.76
C ALA A 189 0.10 -4.89 3.84
N ARG A 190 0.65 -5.10 2.63
CA ARG A 190 0.24 -6.16 1.69
C ARG A 190 1.07 -7.43 1.84
N ALA A 191 2.39 -7.27 1.99
CA ALA A 191 3.32 -8.38 2.10
C ALA A 191 3.02 -9.25 3.33
N VAL A 192 2.84 -8.63 4.48
CA VAL A 192 2.65 -9.31 5.77
C VAL A 192 1.47 -10.29 5.75
N PRO A 193 0.21 -9.89 5.43
CA PRO A 193 -0.91 -10.83 5.41
C PRO A 193 -0.72 -11.94 4.36
N ALA A 194 -0.14 -11.64 3.21
CA ALA A 194 0.14 -12.64 2.18
C ALA A 194 1.15 -13.70 2.66
N MET A 195 2.25 -13.27 3.29
CA MET A 195 3.27 -14.17 3.82
C MET A 195 2.76 -14.99 5.00
N LEU A 196 2.00 -14.39 5.92
CA LEU A 196 1.34 -15.12 7.01
C LEU A 196 0.29 -16.11 6.51
N SER A 197 -0.39 -15.80 5.39
CA SER A 197 -1.29 -16.75 4.75
C SER A 197 -0.51 -17.91 4.16
N SER A 198 0.58 -17.64 3.41
CA SER A 198 1.44 -18.69 2.86
C SER A 198 2.03 -19.58 3.95
N GLN A 199 2.51 -19.02 5.08
CA GLN A 199 2.96 -19.82 6.23
C GLN A 199 1.91 -20.83 6.75
N ARG A 200 0.61 -20.57 6.54
CA ARG A 200 -0.50 -21.42 6.99
C ARG A 200 -1.04 -22.36 5.92
N THR A 201 -0.62 -22.22 4.67
CA THR A 201 -1.16 -22.98 3.55
C THR A 201 -0.14 -24.04 3.11
N PRO A 202 -0.45 -25.35 3.25
CA PRO A 202 0.40 -26.43 2.78
C PRO A 202 0.78 -26.29 1.31
N GLY A 203 2.02 -26.63 0.98
CA GLY A 203 2.54 -26.61 -0.40
C GLY A 203 2.88 -25.21 -0.94
N THR A 204 2.72 -24.15 -0.16
CA THR A 204 3.18 -22.82 -0.58
C THR A 204 4.66 -22.58 -0.20
N PRO A 205 5.35 -21.62 -0.85
CA PRO A 205 6.79 -21.39 -0.63
C PRO A 205 7.20 -21.12 0.81
N LEU A 206 6.31 -20.54 1.64
CA LEU A 206 6.60 -20.21 3.03
C LEU A 206 6.02 -21.20 4.05
N ALA A 207 5.42 -22.32 3.62
CA ALA A 207 4.77 -23.28 4.50
C ALA A 207 5.71 -23.86 5.58
N ASN A 208 7.02 -23.93 5.30
CA ASN A 208 8.03 -24.44 6.22
C ASN A 208 9.00 -23.35 6.72
N ALA A 209 8.77 -22.09 6.35
CA ALA A 209 9.70 -20.99 6.61
C ALA A 209 9.52 -20.40 8.01
N THR A 210 10.62 -19.99 8.62
CA THR A 210 10.62 -19.06 9.77
C THR A 210 10.80 -17.64 9.23
N ILE A 211 9.94 -16.71 9.62
CA ILE A 211 10.08 -15.29 9.25
C ILE A 211 10.42 -14.49 10.50
N ARG A 212 11.52 -13.75 10.43
CA ARG A 212 11.95 -12.76 11.43
C ARG A 212 11.64 -11.38 10.90
N TRP A 213 10.53 -10.83 11.35
CA TRP A 213 10.07 -9.48 11.02
C TRP A 213 10.88 -8.48 11.83
N ILE A 214 11.67 -7.64 11.16
CA ILE A 214 12.58 -6.65 11.74
C ILE A 214 11.93 -5.28 11.55
N PRO A 215 11.28 -4.71 12.60
CA PRO A 215 10.60 -3.43 12.48
C PRO A 215 11.59 -2.29 12.28
N LEU A 216 11.16 -1.30 11.49
CA LEU A 216 11.85 -0.06 11.17
C LEU A 216 10.86 1.09 11.27
N TYR A 217 11.37 2.29 11.55
CA TYR A 217 10.62 3.53 11.42
C TYR A 217 11.32 4.55 10.54
N PHE A 218 10.51 5.39 9.90
CA PHE A 218 10.97 6.63 9.26
C PHE A 218 10.32 7.88 9.85
N THR A 219 9.40 7.70 10.80
CA THR A 219 8.71 8.76 11.54
C THR A 219 8.73 8.46 13.03
N GLN A 220 8.56 9.50 13.86
CA GLN A 220 8.54 9.32 15.32
C GLN A 220 7.31 8.51 15.80
N ASP A 221 6.18 8.64 15.11
CA ASP A 221 4.98 7.87 15.43
C ASP A 221 5.17 6.38 15.12
N ALA A 222 5.80 6.05 13.98
CA ALA A 222 6.18 4.68 13.65
C ALA A 222 7.15 4.08 14.68
N ALA A 223 8.14 4.86 15.12
CA ALA A 223 9.13 4.41 16.11
C ALA A 223 8.46 3.93 17.41
N ARG A 224 7.38 4.62 17.82
CA ARG A 224 6.58 4.25 18.98
C ARG A 224 5.86 2.91 18.77
N GLU A 225 5.16 2.76 17.65
CA GLU A 225 4.39 1.55 17.33
C GLU A 225 5.29 0.31 17.20
N ASP A 226 6.43 0.44 16.53
CA ASP A 226 7.43 -0.61 16.36
C ASP A 226 7.98 -1.11 17.70
N SER A 227 8.34 -0.17 18.57
CA SER A 227 8.93 -0.45 19.86
C SER A 227 7.95 -1.20 20.77
N ILE A 228 6.67 -0.82 20.75
CA ILE A 228 5.61 -1.51 21.51
C ILE A 228 5.40 -2.94 20.99
N ALA A 229 5.38 -3.13 19.67
CA ALA A 229 5.21 -4.45 19.08
C ALA A 229 6.37 -5.38 19.45
N LEU A 230 7.62 -4.89 19.42
CA LEU A 230 8.80 -5.63 19.86
C LEU A 230 8.75 -5.99 21.35
N GLY A 231 8.34 -5.04 22.21
CA GLY A 231 8.21 -5.24 23.64
C GLY A 231 7.09 -6.19 24.08
N SER A 232 6.08 -6.34 23.22
CA SER A 232 4.89 -7.11 23.58
C SER A 232 5.17 -8.62 23.72
N SER A 233 4.52 -9.25 24.69
CA SER A 233 4.57 -10.70 24.90
C SER A 233 3.52 -11.43 24.05
N GLY A 234 3.72 -12.74 23.83
CA GLY A 234 2.78 -13.62 23.15
C GLY A 234 3.30 -14.21 21.83
N ASP A 235 2.42 -14.87 21.09
CA ASP A 235 2.72 -15.44 19.76
C ASP A 235 3.12 -14.34 18.77
N GLY A 236 4.10 -14.63 17.92
CA GLY A 236 4.64 -13.66 16.98
C GLY A 236 3.60 -13.08 16.01
N ARG A 237 2.53 -13.81 15.65
CA ARG A 237 1.47 -13.27 14.79
C ARG A 237 0.66 -12.22 15.50
N VAL A 238 0.39 -12.41 16.79
CA VAL A 238 -0.31 -11.42 17.61
C VAL A 238 0.56 -10.18 17.77
N ARG A 239 1.85 -10.36 18.09
CA ARG A 239 2.81 -9.26 18.18
C ARG A 239 2.93 -8.49 16.85
N LEU A 240 2.99 -9.20 15.73
CA LEU A 240 3.04 -8.60 14.39
C LEU A 240 1.74 -7.88 14.02
N SER A 241 0.58 -8.38 14.45
CA SER A 241 -0.69 -7.68 14.19
C SER A 241 -0.76 -6.32 14.89
N LYS A 242 -0.13 -6.17 16.06
CA LYS A 242 -0.01 -4.89 16.78
C LYS A 242 0.86 -3.88 16.04
N LEU A 243 1.89 -4.36 15.33
CA LEU A 243 2.76 -3.52 14.50
C LEU A 243 1.95 -2.74 13.45
N PHE A 244 0.96 -3.38 12.81
CA PHE A 244 0.15 -2.76 11.75
C PHE A 244 -1.24 -2.28 12.23
N SER A 245 -1.45 -2.15 13.54
CA SER A 245 -2.73 -1.74 14.14
C SER A 245 -2.57 -0.48 14.98
N PRO A 246 -2.78 0.72 14.41
CA PRO A 246 -2.56 2.01 15.10
C PRO A 246 -3.37 2.17 16.40
N THR A 247 -4.53 1.51 16.49
CA THR A 247 -5.47 1.61 17.62
C THR A 247 -5.20 0.60 18.74
N ALA A 248 -4.31 -0.37 18.55
CA ALA A 248 -4.09 -1.48 19.48
C ALA A 248 -2.90 -1.26 20.43
N ASN A 249 -2.20 -0.14 20.31
CA ASN A 249 -0.97 0.15 21.06
C ASN A 249 -1.27 1.15 22.19
N ASP A 250 -1.67 0.65 23.35
CA ASP A 250 -1.90 1.41 24.60
C ASP A 250 -0.65 1.52 25.49
N GLY A 251 0.50 1.01 25.02
CA GLY A 251 1.77 1.07 25.72
C GLY A 251 2.57 2.35 25.45
N THR A 252 3.42 2.73 26.41
CA THR A 252 4.52 3.67 26.18
C THR A 252 5.78 2.85 25.89
N PRO A 253 6.50 3.09 24.78
CA PRO A 253 7.78 2.43 24.55
C PRO A 253 8.75 2.70 25.68
N SER A 254 9.52 1.70 26.06
CA SER A 254 10.71 1.89 26.87
C SER A 254 11.87 2.43 26.02
N ASP A 255 12.79 3.18 26.65
CA ASP A 255 14.03 3.61 26.00
C ASP A 255 14.86 2.43 25.45
N GLY A 256 14.73 1.26 26.07
CA GLY A 256 15.38 0.03 25.62
C GLY A 256 14.84 -0.44 24.27
N GLU A 257 13.51 -0.46 24.11
CA GLU A 257 12.87 -0.86 22.85
C GLU A 257 13.14 0.13 21.72
N LEU A 258 13.10 1.44 22.01
CA LEU A 258 13.45 2.47 21.03
C LEU A 258 14.89 2.30 20.53
N LYS A 259 15.83 1.99 21.42
CA LYS A 259 17.23 1.69 21.04
C LYS A 259 17.35 0.44 20.17
N LEU A 260 16.50 -0.56 20.38
CA LEU A 260 16.48 -1.77 19.55
C LEU A 260 15.99 -1.46 18.13
N VAL A 261 14.91 -0.70 17.99
CA VAL A 261 14.41 -0.31 16.65
C VAL A 261 15.41 0.62 15.95
N GLN A 262 16.04 1.57 16.66
CA GLN A 262 17.08 2.42 16.09
C GLN A 262 18.27 1.59 15.55
N LYS A 263 18.69 0.53 16.25
CA LYS A 263 19.72 -0.41 15.75
C LYS A 263 19.28 -1.15 14.49
N ASN A 264 17.99 -1.49 14.37
CA ASN A 264 17.46 -2.08 13.15
C ASN A 264 17.57 -1.09 11.97
N VAL A 265 17.26 0.20 12.19
CA VAL A 265 17.40 1.26 11.17
C VAL A 265 18.86 1.43 10.75
N GLU A 266 19.79 1.44 11.70
CA GLU A 266 21.23 1.49 11.41
C GLU A 266 21.70 0.28 10.59
N LEU A 267 21.23 -0.92 10.93
CA LEU A 267 21.55 -2.13 10.18
C LEU A 267 21.00 -2.06 8.75
N PHE A 268 19.74 -1.65 8.58
CA PHE A 268 19.11 -1.46 7.28
C PHE A 268 19.90 -0.49 6.39
N GLN A 269 20.31 0.65 6.94
CA GLN A 269 21.15 1.62 6.23
C GLN A 269 22.55 1.07 5.90
N ALA A 270 23.16 0.32 6.83
CA ALA A 270 24.48 -0.28 6.62
C ALA A 270 24.48 -1.36 5.53
N LEU A 271 23.36 -2.05 5.33
CA LEU A 271 23.14 -3.00 4.24
C LEU A 271 22.89 -2.31 2.88
N GLY A 272 22.79 -0.97 2.87
CA GLY A 272 22.51 -0.19 1.66
C GLY A 272 21.05 -0.22 1.22
N ASP A 273 20.15 -0.70 2.08
CA ASP A 273 18.73 -0.77 1.76
C ASP A 273 18.08 0.62 1.81
N ASN A 274 17.17 0.87 0.87
CA ASN A 274 16.53 2.18 0.66
C ASN A 274 15.00 2.11 0.58
N GLY A 275 14.41 0.92 0.71
CA GLY A 275 12.96 0.70 0.63
C GLY A 275 12.46 -0.45 1.50
N THR A 276 11.22 -0.34 1.95
CA THR A 276 10.51 -1.41 2.66
C THR A 276 9.30 -1.90 1.84
N PRO A 277 8.93 -3.19 1.93
CA PRO A 277 9.67 -4.23 2.64
C PRO A 277 10.95 -4.63 1.87
N THR A 278 11.97 -5.06 2.60
CA THR A 278 13.15 -5.72 2.04
C THR A 278 13.36 -7.05 2.76
N PHE A 279 13.69 -8.09 2.01
CA PHE A 279 13.81 -9.45 2.52
C PHE A 279 15.21 -10.03 2.26
N TYR A 280 15.69 -10.81 3.22
CA TYR A 280 16.87 -11.67 3.07
C TYR A 280 16.45 -13.10 3.34
N VAL A 281 16.57 -13.97 2.33
CA VAL A 281 16.17 -15.37 2.39
C VAL A 281 17.42 -16.23 2.56
N GLN A 282 17.60 -16.75 3.77
CA GLN A 282 18.63 -17.72 4.09
C GLN A 282 18.06 -19.14 3.92
N ARG A 283 18.59 -19.90 2.97
CA ARG A 283 18.26 -21.33 2.83
C ARG A 283 18.66 -22.10 4.07
N ALA A 284 17.96 -23.19 4.38
CA ALA A 284 18.33 -24.06 5.48
C ALA A 284 19.78 -24.55 5.32
N GLY A 285 20.63 -24.21 6.29
CA GLY A 285 22.07 -24.57 6.29
C GLY A 285 22.98 -23.69 5.42
N ALA A 286 22.46 -22.67 4.74
CA ALA A 286 23.29 -21.75 3.96
C ALA A 286 24.00 -20.72 4.86
N SER A 287 25.21 -20.32 4.45
CA SER A 287 26.02 -19.30 5.11
C SER A 287 25.79 -17.87 4.56
N ASP A 288 24.99 -17.76 3.51
CA ASP A 288 24.59 -16.53 2.84
C ASP A 288 23.06 -16.42 2.78
N ALA A 289 22.56 -15.24 2.40
CA ALA A 289 21.14 -15.03 2.18
C ALA A 289 20.89 -14.24 0.90
N ARG A 290 19.93 -14.69 0.08
CA ARG A 290 19.50 -13.96 -1.12
C ARG A 290 18.66 -12.76 -0.73
N ARG A 291 18.99 -11.58 -1.25
CA ARG A 291 18.20 -10.36 -1.08
C ARG A 291 17.02 -10.30 -2.06
N ILE A 292 15.86 -9.82 -1.60
CA ILE A 292 14.67 -9.50 -2.40
C ILE A 292 14.22 -8.09 -2.00
N GLU A 293 14.26 -7.17 -2.96
CA GLU A 293 13.84 -5.79 -2.74
C GLU A 293 12.36 -5.59 -3.13
N GLY A 294 11.60 -4.96 -2.23
CA GLY A 294 10.18 -4.68 -2.45
C GLY A 294 9.28 -5.91 -2.39
N TRP A 295 7.98 -5.69 -2.57
CA TRP A 295 6.98 -6.75 -2.59
C TRP A 295 6.66 -7.20 -4.01
N ALA A 296 7.14 -8.39 -4.40
CA ALA A 296 6.92 -8.99 -5.71
C ALA A 296 5.86 -10.12 -5.73
N GLY A 297 5.23 -10.42 -4.59
CA GLY A 297 4.36 -11.59 -4.42
C GLY A 297 5.05 -12.75 -3.70
N ILE A 298 4.29 -13.82 -3.43
CA ILE A 298 4.78 -15.00 -2.71
C ILE A 298 5.72 -15.84 -3.57
N GLU A 299 5.56 -15.76 -4.89
CA GLU A 299 6.34 -16.45 -5.90
C GLU A 299 7.82 -16.04 -5.85
N GLY A 300 8.14 -14.82 -5.38
CA GLY A 300 9.52 -14.38 -5.16
C GLY A 300 10.30 -15.22 -4.15
N PHE A 301 9.59 -15.95 -3.28
CA PHE A 301 10.15 -16.84 -2.25
C PHE A 301 10.20 -18.31 -2.69
N ALA A 302 9.67 -18.65 -3.86
CA ALA A 302 9.87 -19.97 -4.46
C ALA A 302 11.32 -20.10 -4.93
N GLU A 303 11.89 -21.30 -4.79
CA GLU A 303 13.20 -21.68 -5.32
C GLU A 303 13.07 -22.69 -6.44
#